data_AF-A0A1B8QM11-F1
#
_entry.id   AF-A0A1B8QM11-F1
#
_cell.length_a   1.000
_cell.length_b   1.000
_cell.length_c   1.000
_cell.angle_alpha   90.00
_cell.angle_beta   90.00
_cell.angle_gamma   90.00
#
_symmetry.space_group_name_H-M   'P 1'
#
loop_
_entity.id
_entity.type
_entity.pdbx_description
1 polymer ?
#
loop_
_entity_poly.entity_id
_entity_poly.type
_entity_poly.pdbx_seq_one_letter_code
_entity_poly.pdbx_strand_id
1 'polypeptide(L)'
;MTSPKFPECIYLGEFHSPTYGNPPAYLPAIQGGFCLHYQTGEEVFANHQIENTVLCLIEEMPAQLVRVHIIDFANRPNFLHLAQLKQHNICHFYLNEHASTQAFNELEATIQTRYHTLFDGNDSHLDHYNARSLCPEPYHILIINTDYFPNNSLSAKRLSDFISSAYSAGIYVIALHNCDKAI
;
A
#
# COMPACT_ATOMS: atom_id res chain seq x y z
N MET A 1 16.26 -3.87 -21.13
CA MET A 1 15.17 -4.09 -20.15
C MET A 1 15.05 -2.83 -19.35
N THR A 2 13.84 -2.28 -19.18
CA THR A 2 13.60 -1.13 -18.31
C THR A 2 13.83 -1.54 -16.86
N SER A 3 14.51 -0.70 -16.08
CA SER A 3 14.67 -0.93 -14.65
C SER A 3 13.29 -1.10 -13.99
N PRO A 4 13.13 -1.99 -12.99
CA PRO A 4 11.96 -1.97 -12.13
C PRO A 4 11.85 -0.56 -11.53
N LYS A 5 10.65 0.03 -11.61
CA LYS A 5 10.35 1.33 -11.02
C LYS A 5 8.94 1.30 -10.48
N PHE A 6 8.73 1.92 -9.32
CA PHE A 6 7.38 2.18 -8.85
C PHE A 6 6.68 3.21 -9.76
N PRO A 7 5.38 3.08 -10.05
CA PRO A 7 4.65 4.07 -10.84
C PRO A 7 4.72 5.47 -10.24
N GLU A 8 4.86 6.48 -11.09
CA GLU A 8 4.98 7.88 -10.63
C GLU A 8 3.65 8.45 -10.14
N CYS A 9 2.55 7.89 -10.63
CA CYS A 9 1.19 8.30 -10.33
C CYS A 9 0.33 7.09 -10.00
N ILE A 10 -0.64 7.28 -9.12
CA ILE A 10 -1.63 6.29 -8.70
C ILE A 10 -2.97 6.66 -9.29
N TYR A 11 -3.49 5.80 -10.16
CA TYR A 11 -4.81 5.99 -10.75
C TYR A 11 -5.92 5.79 -9.72
N LEU A 12 -6.83 6.74 -9.61
CA LEU A 12 -7.98 6.71 -8.70
C LEU A 12 -9.33 6.60 -9.41
N GLY A 13 -9.38 6.48 -10.73
CA GLY A 13 -10.64 6.52 -11.48
C GLY A 13 -10.76 7.74 -12.38
N GLU A 14 -11.98 8.12 -12.75
CA GLU A 14 -12.24 9.20 -13.71
C GLU A 14 -13.14 10.27 -13.10
N PHE A 15 -12.91 11.53 -13.44
CA PHE A 15 -13.84 12.60 -13.13
C PHE A 15 -14.97 12.62 -14.14
N HIS A 16 -16.18 12.25 -13.73
CA HIS A 16 -17.33 12.35 -14.64
C HIS A 16 -17.78 13.81 -14.81
N SER A 17 -17.51 14.38 -15.99
CA SER A 17 -17.89 15.73 -16.36
C SER A 17 -18.73 15.75 -17.64
N PRO A 18 -19.95 16.32 -17.62
CA PRO A 18 -20.72 16.55 -18.85
C PRO A 18 -19.99 17.44 -19.87
N THR A 19 -19.09 18.30 -19.39
CA THR A 19 -18.37 19.28 -20.22
C THR A 19 -17.03 18.75 -20.72
N TYR A 20 -16.29 18.05 -19.85
CA TYR A 20 -14.90 17.65 -20.13
C TYR A 20 -14.74 16.14 -20.37
N GLY A 21 -15.85 15.40 -20.41
CA GLY A 21 -15.84 13.94 -20.50
C GLY A 21 -15.37 13.30 -19.20
N ASN A 22 -14.58 12.24 -19.30
CA ASN A 22 -14.10 11.49 -18.16
C ASN A 22 -12.56 11.56 -18.03
N PRO A 23 -11.96 12.72 -17.73
CA PRO A 23 -10.52 12.78 -17.53
C PRO A 23 -10.11 11.93 -16.32
N PRO A 24 -8.96 11.21 -16.40
CA PRO A 24 -8.49 10.36 -15.33
C PRO A 24 -8.01 11.17 -14.12
N ALA A 25 -8.24 10.62 -12.93
CA ALA A 25 -7.80 11.13 -11.64
C ALA A 25 -6.54 10.38 -11.19
N TYR A 26 -5.47 11.12 -10.91
CA TYR A 26 -4.21 10.56 -10.44
C TYR A 26 -3.74 11.26 -9.17
N LEU A 27 -3.14 10.49 -8.25
CA LEU A 27 -2.33 11.01 -7.15
C LEU A 27 -0.85 10.83 -7.46
N PRO A 28 0.02 11.78 -7.11
CA PRO A 28 1.47 11.57 -7.23
C PRO A 28 1.93 10.54 -6.18
N ALA A 29 2.59 9.47 -6.64
CA ALA A 29 3.04 8.37 -5.78
C ALA A 29 4.04 8.83 -4.70
N ILE A 30 4.77 9.92 -4.95
CA ILE A 30 5.76 10.49 -4.01
C ILE A 30 5.19 10.88 -2.64
N GLN A 31 3.87 10.98 -2.51
CA GLN A 31 3.22 11.18 -1.21
C GLN A 31 3.32 9.96 -0.29
N GLY A 32 3.73 8.80 -0.82
CA GLY A 32 3.97 7.58 -0.05
C GLY A 32 2.72 6.81 0.35
N GLY A 33 1.56 7.37 0.06
CA GLY A 33 0.30 6.79 0.44
C GLY A 33 -0.84 7.79 0.40
N PHE A 34 -2.02 7.33 0.76
CA PHE A 34 -3.18 8.18 1.00
C PHE A 34 -4.13 7.52 2.01
N CYS A 35 -5.00 8.33 2.60
CA CYS A 35 -6.11 7.87 3.42
C CYS A 35 -7.42 8.19 2.70
N LEU A 36 -8.20 7.15 2.37
CA LEU A 36 -9.54 7.30 1.85
C LEU A 36 -10.52 7.45 3.02
N HIS A 37 -11.07 8.65 3.13
CA HIS A 37 -12.11 8.98 4.09
C HIS A 37 -13.48 8.66 3.49
N TYR A 38 -14.33 7.97 4.24
CA TYR A 38 -15.68 7.59 3.80
C TYR A 38 -16.69 7.69 4.97
N GLN A 39 -17.98 7.74 4.65
CA GLN A 39 -19.06 7.77 5.63
C GLN A 39 -19.66 6.38 5.87
N THR A 40 -20.37 6.23 6.98
CA THR A 40 -21.11 5.00 7.29
C THR A 40 -22.12 4.69 6.20
N GLY A 41 -22.10 3.47 5.67
CA GLY A 41 -22.89 3.04 4.52
C GLY A 41 -22.13 3.09 3.20
N GLU A 42 -20.95 3.70 3.15
CA GLU A 42 -20.09 3.78 1.97
C GLU A 42 -18.92 2.77 2.00
N GLU A 43 -18.86 1.87 2.99
CA GLU A 43 -17.77 0.90 3.17
C GLU A 43 -17.51 0.09 1.90
N VAL A 44 -18.58 -0.42 1.27
CA VAL A 44 -18.48 -1.25 0.06
C VAL A 44 -17.91 -0.45 -1.10
N PHE A 45 -18.34 0.81 -1.25
CA PHE A 45 -17.83 1.70 -2.28
C PHE A 45 -16.34 1.99 -2.06
N ALA A 46 -15.97 2.35 -0.82
CA ALA A 46 -14.59 2.61 -0.46
C ALA A 46 -13.68 1.39 -0.69
N ASN A 47 -14.13 0.20 -0.31
CA ASN A 47 -13.41 -1.05 -0.55
C ASN A 47 -13.21 -1.33 -2.05
N HIS A 48 -14.25 -1.19 -2.87
CA HIS A 48 -14.13 -1.35 -4.33
C HIS A 48 -13.19 -0.32 -4.96
N GLN A 49 -13.24 0.92 -4.50
CA GLN A 49 -12.37 1.98 -4.98
C GLN A 49 -10.88 1.65 -4.72
N ILE A 50 -10.56 1.20 -3.50
CA ILE A 50 -9.20 0.77 -3.16
C ILE A 50 -8.81 -0.50 -3.91
N GLU A 51 -9.71 -1.48 -4.02
CA GLU A 51 -9.46 -2.72 -4.77
C GLU A 51 -9.06 -2.43 -6.22
N ASN A 52 -9.85 -1.60 -6.92
CA ASN A 52 -9.56 -1.21 -8.29
C ASN A 52 -8.24 -0.45 -8.41
N THR A 53 -7.99 0.49 -7.51
CA THR A 53 -6.73 1.26 -7.47
C THR A 53 -5.52 0.33 -7.37
N VAL A 54 -5.58 -0.65 -6.46
CA VAL A 54 -4.48 -1.59 -6.22
C VAL A 54 -4.33 -2.59 -7.37
N LEU A 55 -5.41 -3.03 -8.00
CA LEU A 55 -5.35 -3.88 -9.19
C LEU A 55 -4.65 -3.19 -10.36
N CYS A 56 -5.00 -1.93 -10.64
CA CYS A 56 -4.29 -1.12 -11.64
C CYS A 56 -2.81 -0.96 -11.29
N LEU A 57 -2.50 -0.72 -10.02
CA LEU A 57 -1.12 -0.58 -9.57
C LEU A 57 -0.30 -1.88 -9.73
N ILE A 58 -0.92 -3.04 -9.47
CA ILE A 58 -0.30 -4.36 -9.72
C ILE A 58 -0.02 -4.55 -11.22
N GLU A 59 -0.95 -4.14 -12.08
CA GLU A 59 -0.84 -4.28 -13.54
C GLU A 59 0.33 -3.46 -14.11
N GLU A 60 0.58 -2.26 -13.56
CA GLU A 60 1.69 -1.40 -13.99
C GLU A 60 3.06 -1.84 -13.47
N MET A 61 3.10 -2.67 -12.42
CA MET A 61 4.35 -3.09 -11.78
C MET A 61 4.94 -4.36 -12.38
N PRO A 62 6.29 -4.52 -12.36
CA PRO A 62 6.92 -5.75 -12.81
C PRO A 62 6.41 -6.97 -12.04
N ALA A 63 6.02 -8.00 -12.79
CA ALA A 63 5.56 -9.26 -12.22
C ALA A 63 6.55 -9.81 -11.19
N GLN A 64 6.04 -10.39 -10.11
CA GLN A 64 6.79 -10.95 -8.97
C GLN A 64 7.49 -9.93 -8.05
N LEU A 65 7.60 -8.65 -8.44
CA LEU A 65 8.17 -7.58 -7.62
C LEU A 65 7.12 -6.73 -6.90
N VAL A 66 5.89 -7.23 -6.78
CA VAL A 66 4.84 -6.61 -5.95
C VAL A 66 4.36 -7.58 -4.88
N ARG A 67 4.19 -7.06 -3.66
CA ARG A 67 3.49 -7.70 -2.56
C ARG A 67 2.44 -6.75 -2.01
N VAL A 68 1.22 -7.23 -1.82
CA VAL A 68 0.12 -6.49 -1.22
C VAL A 68 -0.18 -7.09 0.14
N HIS A 69 -0.13 -6.25 1.16
CA HIS A 69 -0.38 -6.57 2.55
C HIS A 69 -1.72 -5.96 2.95
N ILE A 70 -2.66 -6.78 3.39
CA ILE A 70 -4.05 -6.35 3.63
C ILE A 70 -4.41 -6.68 5.07
N ILE A 71 -4.54 -5.64 5.89
CA ILE A 71 -5.03 -5.75 7.26
C ILE A 71 -6.55 -5.58 7.22
N ASP A 72 -7.25 -6.71 7.29
CA ASP A 72 -8.71 -6.78 7.19
C ASP A 72 -9.24 -7.85 8.16
N PHE A 73 -9.80 -7.41 9.29
CA PHE A 73 -10.33 -8.33 10.31
C PHE A 73 -11.77 -8.76 10.03
N ALA A 74 -12.33 -8.36 8.88
CA ALA A 74 -13.67 -8.77 8.51
C ALA A 74 -13.76 -10.30 8.32
N ASN A 75 -14.86 -10.88 8.82
CA ASN A 75 -15.13 -12.32 8.66
C ASN A 75 -15.33 -12.72 7.18
N ARG A 76 -15.75 -11.76 6.33
CA ARG A 76 -15.83 -11.91 4.89
C ARG A 76 -14.80 -10.98 4.26
N PRO A 77 -14.05 -11.45 3.23
CA PRO A 77 -13.07 -10.60 2.57
C PRO A 77 -13.73 -9.35 1.98
N ASN A 78 -13.22 -8.17 2.36
CA ASN A 78 -13.67 -6.91 1.76
C ASN A 78 -13.13 -6.70 0.34
N PHE A 79 -12.04 -7.39 -0.02
CA PHE A 79 -11.34 -7.27 -1.29
C PHE A 79 -11.38 -8.62 -2.04
N LEU A 80 -12.48 -8.88 -2.74
CA LEU A 80 -12.77 -10.19 -3.33
C LEU A 80 -11.85 -10.54 -4.51
N HIS A 81 -11.48 -9.56 -5.32
CA HIS A 81 -10.58 -9.75 -6.46
C HIS A 81 -9.13 -9.88 -6.01
N LEU A 82 -8.68 -9.08 -5.04
CA LEU A 82 -7.35 -9.22 -4.42
C LEU A 82 -7.22 -10.56 -3.67
N ALA A 83 -8.29 -11.06 -3.07
CA ALA A 83 -8.28 -12.39 -2.43
C ALA A 83 -7.92 -13.52 -3.41
N GLN A 84 -8.29 -13.40 -4.69
CA GLN A 84 -7.95 -14.39 -5.72
C GLN A 84 -6.44 -14.41 -6.04
N LEU A 85 -5.73 -13.32 -5.76
CA LEU A 85 -4.29 -13.20 -6.01
C LEU A 85 -3.42 -13.82 -4.90
N LYS A 86 -4.04 -14.28 -3.80
CA LYS A 86 -3.34 -15.00 -2.72
C LYS A 86 -2.64 -16.27 -3.23
N GLN A 87 -3.26 -17.00 -4.15
CA GLN A 87 -2.69 -18.24 -4.72
C GLN A 87 -1.40 -17.99 -5.52
N HIS A 88 -1.15 -16.74 -5.91
CA HIS A 88 0.04 -16.31 -6.65
C HIS A 88 1.11 -15.68 -5.74
N ASN A 89 0.92 -15.70 -4.41
CA ASN A 89 1.79 -15.02 -3.43
C ASN A 89 1.97 -13.52 -3.70
N ILE A 90 0.96 -12.87 -4.29
CA ILE A 90 0.92 -11.42 -4.50
C ILE A 90 0.24 -10.75 -3.31
N CYS A 91 -0.93 -11.25 -2.89
CA CYS A 91 -1.72 -10.67 -1.80
C CYS A 91 -1.66 -11.52 -0.53
N HIS A 92 -1.43 -10.84 0.61
CA HIS A 92 -1.33 -11.42 1.94
C HIS A 92 -2.36 -10.76 2.87
N PHE A 93 -3.26 -11.58 3.44
CA PHE A 93 -4.33 -11.10 4.32
C PHE A 93 -4.00 -11.39 5.79
N TYR A 94 -4.16 -10.38 6.63
CA TYR A 94 -3.92 -10.43 8.06
C TYR A 94 -5.24 -10.19 8.80
N LEU A 95 -5.78 -11.25 9.38
CA LEU A 95 -7.18 -11.31 9.83
C LEU A 95 -7.37 -11.08 11.34
N ASN A 96 -6.30 -10.78 12.07
CA ASN A 96 -6.34 -10.51 13.51
C ASN A 96 -5.16 -9.64 13.97
N GLU A 97 -5.25 -9.14 15.21
CA GLU A 97 -4.28 -8.24 15.81
C GLU A 97 -2.86 -8.82 15.80
N HIS A 98 -2.69 -10.09 16.14
CA HIS A 98 -1.37 -10.74 16.16
C HIS A 98 -0.73 -10.77 14.77
N ALA A 99 -1.48 -11.23 13.76
CA ALA A 99 -1.01 -11.30 12.38
C ALA A 99 -0.70 -9.90 11.80
N SER A 100 -1.54 -8.90 12.10
CA SER A 100 -1.31 -7.52 11.65
C SER A 100 -0.07 -6.88 12.30
N THR A 101 0.14 -7.14 13.60
CA THR A 101 1.33 -6.65 14.33
C THR A 101 2.59 -7.29 13.76
N GLN A 102 2.56 -8.60 13.49
CA GLN A 102 3.68 -9.29 12.86
C GLN A 102 3.98 -8.72 11.48
N ALA A 103 2.96 -8.52 10.63
CA ALA A 103 3.13 -7.94 9.30
C ALA A 103 3.75 -6.54 9.35
N PHE A 104 3.29 -5.70 10.28
CA PHE A 104 3.87 -4.38 10.49
C PHE A 104 5.35 -4.47 10.88
N ASN A 105 5.69 -5.36 11.83
CA ASN A 105 7.08 -5.57 12.26
C ASN A 105 7.98 -6.06 11.10
N GLU A 106 7.47 -6.94 10.23
CA GLU A 106 8.18 -7.42 9.05
C GLU A 106 8.42 -6.31 8.01
N LEU A 107 7.42 -5.45 7.77
CA LEU A 107 7.57 -4.29 6.91
C LEU A 107 8.56 -3.27 7.50
N GLU A 108 8.51 -3.02 8.80
CA GLU A 108 9.47 -2.16 9.48
C GLU A 108 10.90 -2.72 9.41
N ALA A 109 11.07 -4.04 9.61
CA ALA A 109 12.35 -4.69 9.42
C ALA A 109 12.85 -4.57 7.97
N THR A 110 11.94 -4.66 6.98
CA THR A 110 12.26 -4.44 5.57
C THR A 110 12.77 -3.03 5.32
N ILE A 111 12.11 -2.01 5.88
CA ILE A 111 12.58 -0.61 5.83
C ILE A 111 13.99 -0.51 6.41
N GLN A 112 14.20 -1.05 7.62
CA GLN A 112 15.49 -1.00 8.30
C GLN A 112 16.60 -1.69 7.50
N THR A 113 16.36 -2.90 6.99
CA THR A 113 17.32 -3.62 6.13
C THR A 113 17.64 -2.82 4.87
N ARG A 114 16.64 -2.22 4.23
CA ARG A 114 16.85 -1.38 3.04
C ARG A 114 17.78 -0.22 3.35
N TYR A 115 17.47 0.59 4.37
CA TYR A 115 18.28 1.76 4.71
C TYR A 115 19.66 1.44 5.29
N HIS A 116 19.80 0.37 6.07
CA HIS A 116 21.04 0.08 6.80
C HIS A 116 21.95 -0.94 6.10
N THR A 117 21.45 -1.67 5.11
CA THR A 117 22.20 -2.78 4.49
C THR A 117 22.21 -2.73 2.98
N LEU A 118 21.09 -2.35 2.33
CA LEU A 118 20.98 -2.43 0.88
C LEU A 118 21.27 -1.09 0.18
N PHE A 119 20.76 -0.01 0.74
CA PHE A 119 20.94 1.32 0.19
C PHE A 119 22.39 1.77 0.38
N ASP A 120 22.97 2.33 -0.68
CA ASP A 120 24.25 3.05 -0.58
C ASP A 120 24.02 4.57 -0.46
N GLY A 121 25.11 5.33 -0.32
CA GLY A 121 25.02 6.78 -0.12
C GLY A 121 24.35 7.57 -1.26
N ASN A 122 24.07 6.95 -2.40
CA ASN A 122 23.37 7.57 -3.54
C ASN A 122 21.90 7.14 -3.65
N ASP A 123 21.44 6.20 -2.82
CA ASP A 123 20.05 5.74 -2.84
C ASP A 123 19.14 6.59 -1.98
N SER A 124 18.24 7.31 -2.63
CA SER A 124 17.12 7.99 -1.98
C SER A 124 15.80 7.21 -2.10
N HIS A 125 15.77 6.16 -2.93
CA HIS A 125 14.59 5.35 -3.20
C HIS A 125 14.96 3.91 -3.59
N LEU A 126 14.06 2.96 -3.33
CA LEU A 126 14.20 1.56 -3.76
C LEU A 126 14.43 1.42 -5.28
N ASP A 127 13.93 2.37 -6.07
CA ASP A 127 14.13 2.39 -7.53
C ASP A 127 15.61 2.49 -7.90
N HIS A 128 16.39 3.26 -7.14
CA HIS A 128 17.83 3.41 -7.38
C HIS A 128 18.58 2.11 -7.07
N TYR A 129 18.20 1.43 -5.98
CA TYR A 129 18.68 0.10 -5.64
C TYR A 129 18.34 -0.92 -6.72
N ASN A 130 17.06 -1.02 -7.09
CA ASN A 130 16.58 -1.98 -8.08
C ASN A 130 17.18 -1.76 -9.48
N ALA A 131 17.55 -0.52 -9.83
CA ALA A 131 18.18 -0.21 -11.11
C ALA A 131 19.58 -0.79 -11.30
N ARG A 132 20.30 -1.06 -10.21
CA ARG A 132 21.67 -1.60 -10.27
C ARG A 132 21.83 -2.99 -9.65
N SER A 133 20.85 -3.44 -8.86
CA SER A 133 20.91 -4.74 -8.20
C SER A 133 20.71 -5.89 -9.19
N LEU A 134 21.50 -6.95 -9.03
CA LEU A 134 21.27 -8.24 -9.71
C LEU A 134 20.06 -9.00 -9.14
N CYS A 135 19.64 -8.64 -7.93
CA CYS A 135 18.49 -9.21 -7.24
C CYS A 135 17.59 -8.05 -6.77
N PRO A 136 16.67 -7.58 -7.63
CA PRO A 136 15.73 -6.53 -7.26
C PRO A 136 14.83 -6.97 -6.11
N GLU A 137 14.58 -6.03 -5.19
CA GLU A 137 13.69 -6.23 -4.05
C GLU A 137 12.25 -5.82 -4.41
N PRO A 138 11.24 -6.49 -3.85
CA PRO A 138 9.84 -6.22 -4.17
C PRO A 138 9.36 -4.89 -3.57
N TYR A 139 8.45 -4.23 -4.29
CA TYR A 139 7.63 -3.15 -3.75
C TYR A 139 6.49 -3.74 -2.91
N HIS A 140 6.13 -3.01 -1.86
CA HIS A 140 5.03 -3.41 -0.96
C HIS A 140 3.91 -2.37 -1.03
N ILE A 141 2.68 -2.84 -1.07
CA ILE A 141 1.49 -2.01 -0.90
C ILE A 141 0.81 -2.47 0.38
N LEU A 142 0.62 -1.57 1.34
CA LEU A 142 -0.02 -1.86 2.61
C LEU A 142 -1.41 -1.23 2.63
N ILE A 143 -2.45 -2.06 2.64
CA ILE A 143 -3.85 -1.65 2.80
C ILE A 143 -4.25 -1.84 4.26
N ILE A 144 -4.78 -0.78 4.87
CA ILE A 144 -5.15 -0.76 6.28
C ILE A 144 -6.55 -0.15 6.42
N ASN A 145 -7.49 -0.87 7.03
CA ASN A 145 -8.64 -0.20 7.65
C ASN A 145 -8.23 0.29 9.04
N THR A 146 -8.37 1.59 9.30
CA THR A 146 -7.94 2.20 10.58
C THR A 146 -8.61 1.57 11.80
N ASP A 147 -9.82 1.01 11.64
CA ASP A 147 -10.54 0.30 12.69
C ASP A 147 -9.83 -0.99 13.14
N TYR A 148 -8.97 -1.54 12.28
CA TYR A 148 -8.23 -2.78 12.49
C TYR A 148 -6.73 -2.54 12.76
N PHE A 149 -6.33 -1.28 12.91
CA PHE A 149 -4.93 -0.96 13.16
C PHE A 149 -4.50 -1.48 14.54
N PRO A 150 -3.27 -2.02 14.70
CA PRO A 150 -2.83 -2.56 15.98
C PRO A 150 -2.64 -1.43 17.01
N ASN A 151 -3.63 -1.21 17.88
CA ASN A 151 -3.61 -0.10 18.83
C ASN A 151 -2.76 -0.35 20.08
N ASN A 152 -2.50 -1.61 20.45
CA ASN A 152 -1.95 -1.92 21.76
C ASN A 152 -0.40 -1.91 21.82
N SER A 153 0.30 -1.84 20.68
CA SER A 153 1.76 -2.00 20.60
C SER A 153 2.52 -0.93 19.81
N LEU A 154 1.81 0.04 19.20
CA LEU A 154 2.39 1.05 18.32
C LEU A 154 2.34 2.43 18.97
N SER A 155 3.51 3.01 19.24
CA SER A 155 3.60 4.41 19.65
C SER A 155 3.38 5.33 18.43
N ALA A 156 2.82 6.52 18.66
CA ALA A 156 2.65 7.53 17.61
C ALA A 156 3.97 7.87 16.91
N LYS A 157 5.09 7.88 17.67
CA LYS A 157 6.43 8.08 17.12
C LYS A 157 6.81 6.95 16.15
N ARG A 158 6.64 5.70 16.56
CA ARG A 158 6.97 4.54 15.71
C ARG A 158 6.18 4.54 14.41
N LEU A 159 4.89 4.86 14.48
CA LEU A 159 4.05 5.00 13.29
C LEU A 159 4.53 6.14 12.39
N SER A 160 4.85 7.31 12.95
CA SER A 160 5.41 8.44 12.19
C SER A 160 6.73 8.09 11.51
N ASP A 161 7.64 7.42 12.23
CA ASP A 161 8.93 6.99 11.70
C ASP A 161 8.74 5.97 10.56
N PHE A 162 7.80 5.04 10.71
CA PHE A 162 7.42 4.09 9.66
C PHE A 162 6.89 4.81 8.40
N ILE A 163 5.85 5.64 8.54
CA ILE A 163 5.21 6.31 7.39
C ILE A 163 6.19 7.22 6.65
N SER A 164 7.01 7.99 7.39
CA SER A 164 7.98 8.90 6.79
C SER A 164 9.09 8.19 6.02
N SER A 165 9.40 6.94 6.36
CA SER A 165 10.45 6.14 5.73
C SER A 165 9.92 5.15 4.68
N ALA A 166 8.62 4.82 4.72
CA ALA A 166 8.01 3.76 3.94
C ALA A 166 8.19 3.92 2.44
N TYR A 167 7.84 5.10 1.89
CA TYR A 167 7.83 5.30 0.44
C TYR A 167 9.20 5.14 -0.20
N SER A 168 10.21 5.84 0.32
CA SER A 168 11.58 5.73 -0.15
C SER A 168 12.13 4.32 0.00
N ALA A 169 11.71 3.59 1.03
CA ALA A 169 12.00 2.18 1.17
C ALA A 169 11.18 1.28 0.23
N GLY A 170 10.30 1.78 -0.63
CA GLY A 170 9.49 1.00 -1.57
C GLY A 170 8.21 0.39 -0.98
N ILE A 171 7.62 1.05 0.02
CA ILE A 171 6.36 0.67 0.65
C ILE A 171 5.34 1.81 0.46
N TYR A 172 4.22 1.53 -0.20
CA TYR A 172 3.12 2.48 -0.41
C TYR A 172 1.95 2.15 0.51
N VAL A 173 1.44 3.14 1.26
CA VAL A 173 0.44 2.90 2.31
C VAL A 173 -0.93 3.46 1.91
N ILE A 174 -1.95 2.62 1.90
CA ILE A 174 -3.33 3.00 1.61
C ILE A 174 -4.17 2.72 2.85
N ALA A 175 -4.69 3.78 3.47
CA ALA A 175 -5.57 3.68 4.62
C ALA A 175 -7.03 3.90 4.22
N LEU A 176 -7.96 3.23 4.91
CA LEU A 176 -9.40 3.49 4.85
C LEU A 176 -9.86 3.92 6.23
N HIS A 177 -10.58 5.04 6.32
CA HIS A 177 -11.06 5.60 7.57
C HIS A 177 -12.54 6.01 7.48
N ASN A 178 -13.38 5.44 8.35
CA ASN A 178 -14.77 5.88 8.49
C ASN A 178 -14.82 7.14 9.37
N CYS A 179 -15.22 8.27 8.78
CA CYS A 179 -15.23 9.57 9.46
C CYS A 179 -16.31 9.73 10.54
N ASP A 180 -17.34 8.88 10.54
CA ASP A 180 -18.42 8.95 11.53
C ASP A 180 -18.07 8.22 12.84
N LYS A 181 -17.02 7.38 12.81
CA LYS A 181 -16.51 6.72 14.00
C LYS A 181 -15.51 7.65 14.69
N ALA A 182 -15.88 8.13 15.88
CA ALA A 182 -14.94 8.85 16.73
C ALA A 182 -13.78 7.92 17.11
N ILE A 183 -12.55 8.45 17.07
CA ILE A 183 -11.33 7.79 17.55
C ILE A 183 -11.43 7.55 19.06
#